data_AF-A0A0L8GCC0-F1
#
_entry.id   AF-A0A0L8GCC0-F1
#
_cell.length_a   1.000
_cell.length_b   1.000
_cell.length_c   1.000
_cell.angle_alpha   90.00
_cell.angle_beta   90.00
_cell.angle_gamma   90.00
#
_symmetry.space_group_name_H-M   'P 1'
#
loop_
_entity.id
_entity.type
_entity.pdbx_description
1 polymer ?
#
loop_
_entity_poly.entity_id
_entity_poly.type
_entity_poly.pdbx_seq_one_letter_code
_entity_poly.pdbx_strand_id
1 'polypeptide(L)'
;MRDYLEAFTNHNTEDDSLVKNKSEHIPHKGRNKNLDEFCNHIENFPYHTMHKQRVNSNFNTTQWKELIELQNDEDITIKEADKGSAVVIIDTLYYKNLIISMLDDNQHYEK
;
A
#
# COMPACT_ATOMS: atom_id res chain seq x y z
N MET A 1 -33.88 -32.24 -24.50
CA MET A 1 -33.40 -31.45 -25.65
C MET A 1 -34.04 -30.07 -25.49
N ARG A 2 -33.21 -29.02 -25.32
CA ARG A 2 -33.56 -27.63 -24.94
C ARG A 2 -33.99 -27.58 -23.45
N ASP A 3 -33.17 -27.07 -22.53
CA ASP A 3 -32.99 -25.62 -22.27
C ASP A 3 -31.59 -25.29 -21.71
N TYR A 4 -30.57 -25.18 -22.58
CA TYR A 4 -29.21 -24.77 -22.20
C TYR A 4 -28.67 -23.64 -23.10
N LEU A 5 -29.52 -22.70 -23.54
CA LEU A 5 -29.13 -21.69 -24.54
C LEU A 5 -29.45 -20.22 -24.22
N GLU A 6 -29.70 -19.82 -22.98
CA GLU A 6 -29.78 -18.38 -22.65
C GLU A 6 -28.80 -17.97 -21.54
N ALA A 7 -27.59 -18.52 -21.60
CA ALA A 7 -26.43 -17.86 -21.00
C ALA A 7 -25.71 -17.08 -22.12
N PHE A 8 -25.53 -15.77 -21.89
CA PHE A 8 -24.77 -14.83 -22.72
C PHE A 8 -25.50 -14.22 -23.93
N THR A 9 -26.52 -13.41 -23.67
CA THR A 9 -26.71 -12.20 -24.47
C THR A 9 -25.55 -11.24 -24.20
N ASN A 10 -24.47 -11.41 -24.96
CA ASN A 10 -23.38 -10.44 -25.07
C ASN A 10 -23.96 -9.13 -25.65
N HIS A 11 -24.34 -8.19 -24.79
CA HIS A 11 -24.28 -6.79 -25.19
C HIS A 11 -22.80 -6.42 -25.28
N ASN A 12 -22.23 -6.54 -26.48
CA ASN A 12 -21.00 -5.85 -26.85
C ASN A 12 -21.27 -4.34 -26.82
N THR A 13 -21.16 -3.74 -25.64
CA THR A 13 -20.80 -2.33 -25.54
C THR A 13 -19.28 -2.28 -25.72
N GLU A 14 -18.83 -1.90 -26.91
CA GLU A 14 -17.44 -1.55 -27.17
C GLU A 14 -17.11 -0.31 -26.35
N ASP A 15 -16.53 -0.53 -25.16
CA ASP A 15 -15.94 0.48 -24.33
C ASP A 15 -14.42 0.44 -24.58
N ASP A 16 -13.92 1.39 -25.36
CA ASP A 16 -12.49 1.59 -25.66
C ASP A 16 -11.68 2.11 -24.45
N SER A 17 -12.31 2.20 -23.27
CA SER A 17 -11.60 2.52 -22.03
C SER A 17 -10.56 1.44 -21.69
N LEU A 18 -9.33 1.89 -21.43
CA LEU A 18 -8.27 1.06 -20.84
C LEU A 18 -8.66 0.46 -19.48
N VAL A 19 -9.63 1.07 -18.79
CA VAL A 19 -10.11 0.65 -17.47
C VAL A 19 -11.64 0.56 -17.50
N LYS A 20 -12.16 -0.66 -17.42
CA LYS A 20 -13.61 -0.89 -17.33
C LYS A 20 -14.15 -0.37 -15.99
N ASN A 21 -15.34 0.18 -16.03
CA ASN A 21 -16.08 0.52 -14.81
C ASN A 21 -16.25 -0.71 -13.90
N LYS A 22 -16.25 -0.47 -12.59
CA LYS A 22 -16.51 -1.54 -11.61
C LYS A 22 -17.91 -2.10 -11.85
N SER A 23 -18.02 -3.42 -11.94
CA SER A 23 -19.31 -4.10 -12.07
C SER A 23 -20.20 -3.82 -10.85
N GLU A 24 -21.47 -3.51 -11.09
CA GLU A 24 -22.51 -3.44 -10.04
C GLU A 24 -23.08 -4.83 -9.70
N HIS A 25 -22.54 -5.91 -10.29
CA HIS A 25 -23.04 -7.26 -10.07
C HIS A 25 -22.80 -7.72 -8.63
N ILE A 26 -23.87 -7.77 -7.86
CA ILE A 26 -23.91 -8.40 -6.53
C ILE A 26 -24.57 -9.78 -6.72
N PRO A 27 -23.83 -10.89 -6.56
CA PRO A 27 -24.41 -12.21 -6.71
C PRO A 27 -25.47 -12.47 -5.64
N HIS A 28 -26.56 -13.14 -6.01
CA HIS A 28 -27.57 -13.57 -5.05
C HIS A 28 -26.98 -14.60 -4.06
N LYS A 29 -27.36 -14.47 -2.77
CA LYS A 29 -26.99 -15.43 -1.72
C LYS A 29 -27.49 -16.83 -2.08
N GLY A 30 -26.75 -17.87 -1.67
CA GLY A 30 -27.09 -19.28 -1.87
C GLY A 30 -26.40 -19.96 -3.05
N ARG A 31 -25.65 -19.22 -3.88
CA ARG A 31 -24.85 -19.80 -4.98
C ARG A 31 -23.60 -20.53 -4.48
N ASN A 32 -23.03 -20.07 -3.36
CA ASN A 32 -21.87 -20.70 -2.73
C ASN A 32 -21.93 -20.51 -1.22
N LYS A 33 -22.29 -21.60 -0.53
CA LYS A 33 -22.44 -21.64 0.92
C LYS A 33 -21.20 -21.14 1.68
N ASN A 34 -20.00 -21.48 1.22
CA ASN A 34 -18.76 -21.08 1.90
C ASN A 34 -18.51 -19.57 1.77
N LEU A 35 -18.80 -19.00 0.59
CA LEU A 35 -18.70 -17.55 0.38
C LEU A 35 -19.77 -16.81 1.20
N ASP A 36 -20.99 -17.31 1.22
CA ASP A 36 -22.08 -16.73 2.02
C ASP A 36 -21.75 -16.76 3.52
N GLU A 37 -21.21 -17.88 4.03
CA GLU A 37 -20.75 -18.01 5.42
C GLU A 37 -19.61 -17.05 5.74
N PHE A 38 -18.63 -16.91 4.83
CA PHE A 38 -17.53 -15.96 5.00
C PHE A 38 -18.02 -14.50 5.02
N CYS A 39 -18.86 -14.11 4.06
CA CYS A 39 -19.44 -12.76 4.01
C CYS A 39 -20.24 -12.47 5.28
N ASN A 40 -21.11 -13.39 5.70
CA ASN A 40 -21.87 -13.25 6.94
C ASN A 40 -20.96 -13.16 8.17
N HIS A 41 -19.85 -13.92 8.20
CA HIS A 41 -18.89 -13.86 9.30
C HIS A 41 -18.22 -12.48 9.38
N ILE A 42 -17.74 -11.95 8.26
CA ILE A 42 -17.08 -10.63 8.20
C ILE A 42 -18.06 -9.49 8.50
N GLU A 43 -19.28 -9.51 7.94
CA GLU A 43 -20.31 -8.49 8.17
C GLU A 43 -20.72 -8.41 9.65
N ASN A 44 -20.78 -9.55 10.33
CA ASN A 44 -21.16 -9.64 11.75
C ASN A 44 -19.96 -9.74 12.69
N PHE A 45 -18.73 -9.62 12.17
CA PHE A 45 -17.54 -9.77 12.99
C PHE A 45 -17.46 -8.60 13.98
N PRO A 46 -17.33 -8.86 15.29
CA PRO A 46 -17.44 -7.81 16.31
C PRO A 46 -16.12 -7.04 16.45
N TYR A 47 -15.71 -6.33 15.39
CA TYR A 47 -14.47 -5.54 15.33
C TYR A 47 -14.33 -4.56 16.51
N HIS A 48 -15.46 -4.02 17.00
CA HIS A 48 -15.50 -3.10 18.13
C HIS A 48 -15.20 -3.77 19.48
N THR A 49 -15.35 -5.09 19.58
CA THR A 49 -14.99 -5.87 20.78
C THR A 49 -13.55 -6.37 20.74
N MET A 50 -12.90 -6.33 19.58
CA MET A 50 -11.48 -6.66 19.49
C MET A 50 -10.69 -5.56 20.20
N HIS A 51 -10.12 -5.90 21.35
CA HIS A 51 -9.11 -5.07 21.97
C HIS A 51 -7.93 -5.00 20.99
N LYS A 52 -7.66 -3.81 20.44
CA LYS A 52 -6.39 -3.57 19.73
C LYS A 52 -5.28 -4.01 20.66
N GLN A 53 -4.49 -5.01 20.24
CA GLN A 53 -3.27 -5.35 20.93
C GLN A 53 -2.45 -4.06 21.01
N ARG A 54 -2.27 -3.56 22.23
CA ARG A 54 -1.37 -2.42 22.44
C ARG A 54 0.02 -2.95 22.13
N VAL A 55 0.55 -2.55 20.98
CA VAL A 55 1.98 -2.72 20.71
C VAL A 55 2.68 -1.83 21.72
N ASN A 56 3.30 -2.46 22.73
CA ASN A 56 4.12 -1.74 23.68
C ASN A 56 5.36 -1.27 22.93
N SER A 57 5.63 0.04 23.00
CA SER A 57 6.87 0.56 22.46
C SER A 57 8.05 0.01 23.27
N ASN A 58 9.11 -0.38 22.58
CA ASN A 58 10.39 -0.73 23.22
C ASN A 58 11.18 0.52 23.66
N PHE A 59 10.67 1.72 23.38
CA PHE A 59 11.30 2.99 23.71
C PHE A 59 10.76 3.53 25.03
N ASN A 60 11.66 3.98 25.89
CA ASN A 60 11.30 4.79 27.06
C ASN A 60 11.06 6.26 26.66
N THR A 61 10.56 7.07 27.60
CA THR A 61 10.22 8.48 27.35
C THR A 61 11.39 9.31 26.84
N THR A 62 12.60 9.08 27.36
CA THR A 62 13.81 9.81 26.92
C THR A 62 14.15 9.45 25.48
N GLN A 63 14.13 8.16 25.14
CA GLN A 63 14.41 7.71 23.78
C GLN A 63 13.36 8.21 22.78
N TRP A 64 12.10 8.35 23.19
CA TRP A 64 11.08 8.99 22.37
C TRP A 64 11.39 10.47 22.12
N LYS A 65 11.85 11.19 23.14
CA LYS A 65 12.26 12.60 23.00
C LYS A 65 13.44 12.72 22.04
N GLU A 66 14.46 11.90 22.21
CA GLU A 66 15.64 11.86 21.33
C GLU A 66 15.25 11.50 19.88
N LEU A 67 14.34 10.55 19.69
CA LEU A 67 13.86 10.18 18.37
C LEU A 67 13.10 11.34 17.69
N ILE A 68 12.27 12.06 18.45
CA ILE A 68 11.57 13.24 17.94
C ILE A 68 12.57 14.34 17.61
N GLU A 69 13.58 14.58 18.44
CA GLU A 69 14.64 15.55 18.14
C GLU A 69 15.39 15.17 16.86
N LEU A 70 15.82 13.91 16.73
CA LEU A 70 16.50 13.40 15.54
C LEU A 70 15.64 13.49 14.28
N GLN A 71 14.33 13.24 14.39
CA GLN A 71 13.40 13.35 13.26
C GLN A 71 13.24 14.81 12.77
N ASN A 72 13.41 15.79 13.67
CA ASN A 72 13.25 17.20 13.37
C ASN A 72 14.58 17.92 13.10
N ASP A 73 15.70 17.19 13.07
CA ASP A 73 17.01 17.75 12.75
C ASP A 73 17.12 18.02 11.24
N GLU A 74 17.17 19.30 10.85
CA GLU A 74 17.25 19.72 9.44
C GLU A 74 18.62 19.46 8.81
N ASP A 75 19.67 19.30 9.63
CA ASP A 75 21.03 19.03 9.16
C ASP A 75 21.23 17.54 8.80
N ILE A 76 20.25 16.69 9.10
CA ILE A 76 20.30 15.25 8.86
C ILE A 76 19.24 14.83 7.84
N THR A 77 19.67 14.04 6.85
CA THR A 77 18.81 13.36 5.89
C THR A 77 18.79 11.87 6.19
N ILE A 78 17.59 11.33 6.40
CA ILE A 78 17.34 9.90 6.60
C ILE A 78 16.69 9.33 5.34
N LYS A 79 17.31 8.31 4.73
CA LYS A 79 16.81 7.63 3.52
C LYS A 79 16.90 6.12 3.66
N GLU A 80 16.04 5.42 2.94
CA GLU A 80 16.15 3.97 2.80
C GLU A 80 17.42 3.62 2.03
N ALA A 81 18.09 2.53 2.42
CA ALA A 81 19.22 2.01 1.67
C ALA A 81 18.74 1.38 0.36
N ASP A 82 19.54 1.51 -0.70
CA ASP A 82 19.27 0.90 -2.01
C ASP A 82 19.09 -0.63 -1.91
N LYS A 83 19.78 -1.27 -0.96
CA LYS A 83 19.74 -2.71 -0.74
C LYS A 83 19.50 -3.06 0.72
N GLY A 84 18.61 -4.03 0.95
CA GLY A 84 18.27 -4.54 2.27
C GLY A 84 17.25 -3.67 3.01
N SER A 85 17.06 -3.95 4.30
CA SER A 85 16.11 -3.24 5.17
C SER A 85 16.79 -2.20 6.06
N ALA A 86 17.92 -1.66 5.61
CA ALA A 86 18.70 -0.68 6.35
C ALA A 86 18.25 0.75 6.03
N VAL A 87 18.58 1.67 6.93
CA VAL A 87 18.41 3.12 6.74
C VAL A 87 19.78 3.79 6.75
N VAL A 88 19.93 4.81 5.92
CA VAL A 88 21.13 5.62 5.80
C VAL A 88 20.86 6.99 6.40
N ILE A 89 21.78 7.43 7.27
CA ILE A 89 21.76 8.74 7.91
C ILE A 89 22.97 9.51 7.37
N ILE A 90 22.72 10.66 6.73
CA ILE A 90 23.74 11.48 6.07
C ILE A 90 23.49 12.96 6.37
N ASP A 91 24.55 13.75 6.44
CA ASP A 91 24.49 15.21 6.47
C ASP A 91 23.74 15.78 5.25
N THR A 92 22.71 16.59 5.49
CA THR A 92 21.80 17.10 4.46
C THR A 92 22.53 17.93 3.41
N LEU A 93 23.53 18.74 3.79
CA LEU A 93 24.27 19.57 2.84
C LEU A 93 25.15 18.71 1.93
N TYR A 94 25.87 17.76 2.51
CA TYR A 94 26.65 16.78 1.76
C TYR A 94 25.78 15.98 0.80
N TYR A 95 24.63 15.48 1.26
CA TYR A 95 23.70 14.73 0.42
C TYR A 95 23.24 15.55 -0.80
N LYS A 96 22.85 16.81 -0.58
CA LYS A 96 22.44 17.71 -1.68
C LYS A 96 23.57 17.90 -2.71
N ASN A 97 24.79 18.16 -2.24
CA ASN A 97 25.94 18.33 -3.12
C ASN A 97 26.26 17.06 -3.90
N LEU A 98 26.14 15.89 -3.26
CA LEU A 98 26.33 14.60 -3.91
C LEU A 98 25.32 14.39 -5.04
N ILE A 99 24.03 14.63 -4.78
CA ILE A 99 22.99 14.49 -5.81
C ILE A 99 23.21 15.46 -6.98
N ILE A 100 23.57 16.71 -6.72
CA ILE A 100 23.89 17.67 -7.79
C ILE A 100 25.06 17.14 -8.64
N SER A 101 26.12 16.64 -8.00
CA SER A 101 27.27 16.08 -8.71
C SER A 101 26.91 14.86 -9.57
N MET A 102 25.95 14.05 -9.14
CA MET A 102 25.46 12.90 -9.91
C MET A 102 24.59 13.34 -11.09
N LEU A 103 23.75 14.36 -10.92
CA LEU A 103 22.91 14.90 -11.99
C LEU A 103 23.72 15.59 -13.10
N ASP A 104 24.86 16.16 -12.73
CA ASP A 104 25.79 16.78 -13.67
C ASP A 104 26.73 15.76 -14.36
N ASP A 105 26.70 14.48 -13.96
CA ASP A 105 27.52 13.42 -14.54
C ASP A 105 26.96 12.92 -15.90
N ASN A 106 27.40 13.60 -16.95
CA ASN A 106 27.10 13.24 -18.35
C ASN A 106 27.99 12.13 -18.91
N GLN A 107 28.91 11.55 -18.11
CA GLN A 107 29.76 10.44 -18.54
C GLN A 107 29.08 9.10 -18.29
N HIS A 108 28.32 8.97 -17.20
CA HIS A 108 27.73 7.70 -16.78
C HIS A 108 26.21 7.61 -16.96
N TYR A 109 25.50 8.74 -17.06
CA TYR A 109 24.05 8.76 -17.20
C TYR A 109 23.62 9.58 -18.43
N GLU A 110 22.71 9.03 -19.24
CA GLU A 110 22.06 9.77 -20.35
C GLU A 110 20.98 10.72 -19.78
N LYS A 111 20.81 11.89 -20.43
CA LYS A 111 19.81 12.89 -20.06
C LYS A 111 18.43 12.62 -20.63
#